data_AF-A0A840VG22-F1
#
_entry.id   AF-A0A840VG22-F1
#
_cell.length_a   1.000
_cell.length_b   1.000
_cell.length_c   1.000
_cell.angle_alpha   90.00
_cell.angle_beta   90.00
_cell.angle_gamma   90.00
#
_symmetry.space_group_name_H-M   'P 1'
#
loop_
_entity.id
_entity.type
_entity.pdbx_description
1 polymer ?
#
loop_
_entity_poly.entity_id
_entity_poly.type
_entity_poly.pdbx_seq_one_letter_code
_entity_poly.pdbx_strand_id
1 'polypeptide(L)'
;MASNKLRAAMADDGDELAIDMSPMIDMVFLLLIFFLVNATMIIVKQDANVKPPVASYSKKASDGTGRIVINIYENGDFFSENGDPLTDEAAIEELVKKEKEKIDLMGYQPKLHLRGDKEAVFKYCRQVIRASARGGVDQVLFSTYGFEAR
;
A
#
# COMPACT_ATOMS: atom_id res chain seq x y z
N MET A 1 -44.35 -43.10 -49.65
CA MET A 1 -43.47 -41.91 -49.69
C MET A 1 -43.48 -41.05 -48.41
N ALA A 2 -44.28 -41.36 -47.38
CA ALA A 2 -44.30 -40.59 -46.12
C ALA A 2 -43.26 -41.03 -45.06
N SER A 3 -42.74 -42.26 -45.15
CA SER A 3 -41.82 -42.83 -44.14
C SER A 3 -40.40 -42.24 -44.17
N ASN A 4 -39.88 -41.87 -45.34
CA ASN A 4 -38.53 -41.29 -45.45
C ASN A 4 -38.45 -39.83 -44.96
N LYS A 5 -39.55 -39.06 -45.02
CA LYS A 5 -39.58 -37.68 -44.51
C LYS A 5 -39.63 -37.63 -42.97
N LEU A 6 -40.24 -38.63 -42.33
CA LEU A 6 -40.29 -38.72 -40.87
C LEU A 6 -38.95 -39.15 -40.26
N ARG A 7 -38.18 -40.01 -40.94
CA ARG A 7 -36.81 -40.38 -40.51
C ARG A 7 -35.80 -39.26 -40.68
N ALA A 8 -35.99 -38.37 -41.66
CA ALA A 8 -35.15 -37.18 -41.82
C ALA A 8 -35.39 -36.13 -40.73
N ALA A 9 -36.63 -35.97 -40.27
CA ALA A 9 -36.97 -35.04 -39.19
C ALA A 9 -36.51 -35.53 -37.79
N MET A 10 -36.34 -36.84 -37.59
CA MET A 10 -35.82 -37.41 -36.34
C MET A 10 -34.28 -37.50 -36.29
N ALA A 11 -33.59 -37.22 -37.39
CA ALA A 11 -32.12 -37.22 -37.45
C ALA A 11 -31.51 -35.83 -37.13
N ASP A 12 -32.35 -34.80 -37.01
CA ASP A 12 -31.96 -33.40 -36.83
C ASP A 12 -32.09 -32.92 -35.36
N ASP A 13 -32.65 -33.75 -34.48
CA ASP A 13 -32.96 -33.41 -33.08
C ASP A 13 -31.86 -33.86 -32.09
N GLY A 14 -30.69 -34.23 -32.61
CA GLY A 14 -29.54 -34.72 -31.82
C GLY A 14 -28.44 -33.68 -31.58
N ASP A 15 -28.60 -32.47 -32.09
CA ASP A 15 -27.60 -31.38 -32.02
C ASP A 15 -28.07 -30.23 -31.12
N GLU A 16 -28.93 -30.54 -30.13
CA GLU A 16 -29.23 -29.62 -29.03
C GLU A 16 -27.98 -29.41 -28.17
N LEU A 17 -27.30 -28.31 -28.45
CA LEU A 17 -26.39 -27.60 -27.54
C LEU A 17 -25.19 -28.42 -27.05
N ALA A 18 -24.32 -28.83 -27.97
CA ALA A 18 -22.91 -28.96 -27.63
C ALA A 18 -22.37 -27.56 -27.28
N ILE A 19 -22.52 -27.16 -26.02
CA ILE A 19 -21.97 -25.90 -25.50
C ILE A 19 -20.46 -25.94 -25.76
N ASP A 20 -19.98 -25.06 -26.63
CA ASP A 20 -18.54 -24.91 -26.84
C ASP A 20 -17.92 -24.41 -25.54
N MET A 21 -17.12 -25.28 -24.92
CA MET A 21 -16.44 -24.98 -23.67
C MET A 21 -15.21 -24.10 -23.90
N SER A 22 -14.73 -23.98 -25.15
CA SER A 22 -13.51 -23.23 -25.46
C SER A 22 -13.62 -21.75 -25.08
N PRO A 23 -14.71 -21.02 -25.43
CA PRO A 23 -14.92 -19.65 -24.98
C PRO A 23 -15.09 -19.51 -23.46
N MET A 24 -15.69 -20.52 -22.79
CA MET A 24 -15.87 -20.48 -21.33
C MET A 24 -14.56 -20.66 -20.58
N ILE A 25 -13.69 -21.54 -21.06
CA ILE A 25 -12.36 -21.77 -20.51
C ILE A 25 -11.52 -20.49 -20.66
N ASP A 26 -11.60 -19.80 -21.79
CA ASP A 26 -10.86 -18.56 -22.02
C ASP A 26 -11.31 -17.44 -21.05
N MET A 27 -12.62 -17.26 -20.85
CA MET A 27 -13.14 -16.29 -19.88
C MET A 27 -12.67 -16.57 -18.45
N VAL A 28 -12.70 -17.83 -18.01
CA VAL A 28 -12.22 -18.22 -16.67
C VAL A 28 -10.70 -18.06 -16.57
N PHE A 29 -9.96 -18.39 -17.62
CA PHE A 29 -8.50 -18.27 -17.65
C PHE A 29 -8.06 -16.80 -17.58
N LEU A 30 -8.70 -15.91 -18.33
CA LEU A 30 -8.47 -14.46 -18.26
C LEU A 30 -8.79 -13.89 -16.88
N LEU A 31 -9.87 -14.36 -16.23
CA LEU A 31 -10.20 -13.96 -14.86
C LEU A 31 -9.14 -14.42 -13.85
N LEU A 32 -8.59 -15.62 -14.00
CA LEU A 32 -7.51 -16.11 -13.13
C LEU A 32 -6.22 -15.30 -13.31
N ILE A 33 -5.83 -14.97 -14.55
CA ILE A 33 -4.68 -14.09 -14.80
C ILE A 33 -4.93 -12.71 -14.21
N PHE A 34 -6.12 -12.15 -14.40
CA PHE A 34 -6.49 -10.86 -13.82
C PHE A 34 -6.36 -10.87 -12.29
N PHE A 35 -6.93 -11.86 -11.60
CA PHE A 35 -6.80 -11.96 -10.15
C PHE A 35 -5.37 -12.24 -9.71
N LEU A 36 -4.61 -13.08 -10.42
CA LEU A 36 -3.20 -13.36 -10.10
C LEU A 36 -2.34 -12.10 -10.19
N VAL A 37 -2.51 -11.29 -11.23
CA VAL A 37 -1.80 -10.02 -11.40
C VAL A 37 -2.23 -9.02 -10.32
N ASN A 38 -3.53 -8.90 -10.06
CA ASN A 38 -4.05 -7.97 -9.04
C ASN A 38 -3.83 -8.43 -7.59
N ALA A 39 -3.57 -9.72 -7.34
CA ALA A 39 -3.34 -10.25 -6.00
C ALA A 39 -2.10 -9.67 -5.32
N THR A 40 -1.15 -9.16 -6.10
CA THR A 40 0.09 -8.55 -5.59
C THR A 40 -0.06 -7.08 -5.18
N MET A 41 -1.24 -6.47 -5.32
CA MET A 41 -1.43 -5.02 -5.08
C MET A 41 -1.67 -4.63 -3.60
N ILE A 42 -1.48 -5.53 -2.63
CA ILE A 42 -1.60 -5.15 -1.20
C ILE A 42 -0.49 -5.84 -0.39
N ILE A 43 0.74 -5.45 -0.65
CA ILE A 43 1.80 -5.58 0.35
C ILE A 43 2.21 -4.15 0.67
N VAL A 44 1.49 -3.53 1.60
CA VAL A 44 1.97 -2.33 2.27
C VAL A 44 3.30 -2.74 2.89
N LYS A 45 4.41 -2.28 2.31
CA LYS A 45 5.75 -2.50 2.83
C LYS A 45 5.84 -1.78 4.18
N GLN A 46 5.39 -2.44 5.23
CA GLN A 46 5.86 -2.11 6.56
C GLN A 46 7.32 -2.51 6.58
N ASP A 47 8.19 -1.51 6.71
CA ASP A 47 9.60 -1.75 6.95
C ASP A 47 9.72 -2.59 8.24
N ALA A 48 10.10 -3.87 8.07
CA ALA A 48 10.14 -4.85 9.14
C ALA A 48 11.23 -4.56 10.18
N ASN A 49 12.14 -3.64 9.88
CA ASN A 49 13.32 -3.37 10.70
C ASN A 49 13.10 -2.29 11.76
N VAL A 50 12.06 -1.47 11.61
CA VAL A 50 11.74 -0.43 12.61
C VAL A 50 10.77 -1.02 13.62
N LYS A 51 11.12 -1.02 14.90
CA LYS A 51 10.22 -1.43 15.99
C LYS A 51 9.77 -0.22 16.80
N PRO A 52 8.61 0.37 16.49
CA PRO A 52 8.07 1.49 17.26
C PRO A 52 7.90 1.21 18.76
N PRO A 53 7.93 2.25 19.61
CA PRO A 53 7.60 2.10 21.02
C PRO A 53 6.11 1.78 21.24
N VAL A 54 5.79 1.17 22.38
CA VAL A 54 4.42 0.85 22.77
C VAL A 54 3.80 2.03 23.51
N ALA A 55 2.60 2.46 23.09
CA ALA A 55 1.88 3.56 23.73
C ALA A 55 0.51 3.11 24.26
N SER A 56 0.30 3.29 25.57
CA SER A 56 -0.94 2.90 26.26
C SER A 56 -2.18 3.68 25.80
N TYR A 57 -1.98 4.91 25.34
CA TYR A 57 -3.05 5.80 24.87
C TYR A 57 -2.97 6.04 23.35
N SER A 58 -2.40 5.09 22.59
CA SER A 58 -2.36 5.21 21.13
C SER A 58 -3.77 5.25 20.58
N LYS A 59 -4.05 6.19 19.66
CA LYS A 59 -5.29 6.17 18.88
C LYS A 59 -4.95 5.65 17.49
N LYS A 60 -5.76 4.71 16.98
CA LYS A 60 -5.70 4.34 15.57
C LYS A 60 -5.99 5.61 14.76
N ALA A 61 -5.07 5.96 13.87
CA ALA A 61 -5.22 7.16 13.09
C ALA A 61 -6.38 6.97 12.09
N SER A 62 -7.36 7.88 12.13
CA SER A 62 -8.59 7.81 11.32
C SER A 62 -8.33 7.95 9.83
N ASP A 63 -7.35 8.79 9.47
CA ASP A 63 -7.05 9.12 8.06
C ASP A 63 -5.59 8.85 7.72
N GLY A 64 -5.39 7.98 6.72
CA GLY A 64 -4.09 7.61 6.15
C GLY A 64 -3.42 8.68 5.28
N THR A 65 -4.17 9.71 4.92
CA THR A 65 -3.81 10.60 3.81
C THR A 65 -2.85 11.73 4.22
N GLY A 66 -2.06 12.20 3.26
CA GLY A 66 -1.14 13.33 3.44
C GLY A 66 0.05 13.01 4.35
N ARG A 67 0.44 11.74 4.48
CA ARG A 67 1.55 11.33 5.35
C ARG A 67 2.84 11.24 4.58
N ILE A 68 3.87 11.89 5.10
CA ILE A 68 5.25 11.75 4.65
C ILE A 68 5.95 10.84 5.66
N VAL A 69 6.27 9.60 5.27
CA VAL A 69 6.84 8.62 6.20
C VAL A 69 8.36 8.71 6.19
N ILE A 70 8.95 8.81 7.38
CA ILE A 70 10.41 8.72 7.58
C ILE A 70 10.69 7.69 8.66
N ASN A 71 11.53 6.72 8.32
CA ASN A 71 12.01 5.66 9.19
C ASN A 71 13.33 6.07 9.84
N ILE A 72 13.46 5.81 11.15
CA ILE A 72 14.67 6.03 11.94
C ILE A 72 15.05 4.70 12.57
N TYR A 73 16.24 4.23 12.25
CA TYR A 73 16.81 2.99 12.77
C TYR A 73 17.59 3.25 14.09
N GLU A 74 17.86 2.19 14.84
CA GLU A 74 18.58 2.25 16.12
C GLU A 74 19.95 2.95 16.01
N ASN A 75 20.67 2.67 14.93
CA ASN A 75 21.98 3.24 14.63
C ASN A 75 21.94 4.74 14.26
N GLY A 76 20.75 5.29 14.01
CA GLY A 76 20.55 6.68 13.58
C GLY A 76 20.50 6.87 12.06
N ASP A 77 20.43 5.79 11.29
CA ASP A 77 20.20 5.88 9.85
C ASP A 77 18.74 6.26 9.57
N PHE A 78 18.57 7.10 8.55
CA PHE A 78 17.28 7.59 8.11
C PHE A 78 16.92 6.97 6.76
N PHE A 79 15.67 6.54 6.60
CA PHE A 79 15.19 5.97 5.35
C PHE A 79 13.82 6.55 4.98
N SER A 80 13.57 6.68 3.68
CA SER A 80 12.26 7.02 3.13
C SER A 80 11.27 5.86 3.30
N GLU A 81 10.00 6.11 3.00
CA GLU A 81 8.97 5.05 2.92
C GLU A 81 9.35 3.92 1.94
N ASN A 82 10.08 4.27 0.87
CA ASN A 82 10.46 3.33 -0.18
C ASN A 82 11.73 2.55 0.14
N GLY A 83 12.40 2.85 1.26
CA GLY A 83 13.68 2.26 1.64
C GLY A 83 14.90 2.96 1.04
N ASP A 84 14.75 4.21 0.57
CA ASP A 84 15.89 5.00 0.10
C ASP A 84 16.62 5.61 1.30
N PRO A 85 17.96 5.48 1.39
CA PRO A 85 18.73 6.07 2.48
C PRO A 85 18.74 7.60 2.39
N LEU A 86 18.50 8.26 3.52
CA LEU A 86 18.56 9.70 3.69
C LEU A 86 19.81 10.01 4.50
N THR A 87 20.89 10.41 3.82
CA THR A 87 22.21 10.55 4.45
C THR A 87 22.33 11.77 5.35
N ASP A 88 21.60 12.85 5.04
CA ASP A 88 21.75 14.16 5.69
C ASP A 88 20.41 14.86 5.95
N GLU A 89 20.41 15.84 6.86
CA GLU A 89 19.24 16.71 7.10
C GLU A 89 18.75 17.40 5.82
N ALA A 90 19.65 17.71 4.89
CA ALA A 90 19.31 18.32 3.60
C ALA A 90 18.50 17.37 2.71
N ALA A 91 18.85 16.09 2.67
CA ALA A 91 18.12 15.07 1.91
C ALA A 91 16.71 14.87 2.49
N ILE A 92 16.58 14.91 3.82
CA ILE A 92 15.28 14.87 4.50
C ILE A 92 14.44 16.10 4.10
N GLU A 93 15.02 17.30 4.13
CA GLU A 93 14.32 18.53 3.78
C GLU A 93 13.84 18.53 2.31
N GLU A 94 14.67 18.06 1.38
CA GLU A 94 14.31 17.94 -0.04
C GLU A 94 13.16 16.95 -0.25
N LEU A 95 13.24 15.78 0.37
CA LEU A 95 12.17 14.78 0.30
C LEU A 95 10.86 15.35 0.85
N VAL A 96 10.91 16.02 2.01
CA VAL A 96 9.72 16.60 2.64
C VAL A 96 9.10 17.69 1.76
N LYS A 97 9.90 18.56 1.13
CA LYS A 97 9.37 19.58 0.20
C LYS A 97 8.68 18.95 -1.01
N LYS A 98 9.33 17.97 -1.64
CA LYS A 98 8.79 17.27 -2.81
C LYS A 98 7.48 16.55 -2.49
N GLU A 99 7.42 15.84 -1.37
CA GLU A 99 6.20 15.12 -0.98
C GLU A 99 5.11 16.09 -0.52
N LYS A 100 5.48 17.19 0.16
CA LYS A 100 4.54 18.26 0.50
C LYS A 100 3.85 18.82 -0.74
N GLU A 101 4.60 19.18 -1.78
CA GLU A 101 4.01 19.73 -3.01
C GLU A 101 3.00 18.77 -3.63
N LYS A 102 3.30 17.47 -3.67
CA LYS A 102 2.36 16.45 -4.15
C LYS A 102 1.10 16.36 -3.29
N ILE A 103 1.25 16.40 -1.97
CA ILE A 103 0.14 16.31 -1.02
C ILE A 103 -0.76 17.55 -1.10
N ASP A 104 -0.15 18.73 -1.23
CA ASP A 104 -0.85 20.00 -1.40
C ASP A 104 -1.66 20.01 -2.71
N LEU A 105 -1.10 19.46 -3.81
CA LEU A 105 -1.83 19.29 -5.08
C LEU A 105 -3.03 18.35 -4.96
N MET A 106 -2.98 17.37 -4.05
CA MET A 106 -4.09 16.47 -3.76
C MET A 106 -5.12 17.09 -2.78
N GLY A 107 -4.88 18.31 -2.27
CA GLY A 107 -5.78 19.01 -1.36
C GLY A 107 -5.76 18.50 0.08
N TYR A 108 -4.74 17.74 0.47
CA TYR A 108 -4.59 17.24 1.84
C TYR A 108 -3.58 18.08 2.63
N GLN A 109 -3.70 18.06 3.95
CA GLN A 109 -2.70 18.67 4.82
C GLN A 109 -1.49 17.73 4.99
N PRO A 110 -0.26 18.18 4.70
CA PRO A 110 0.94 17.36 4.84
C PRO A 110 1.27 17.15 6.31
N LYS A 111 1.54 15.90 6.68
CA LYS A 111 1.86 15.49 8.04
C LYS A 111 3.09 14.59 8.03
N LEU A 112 4.06 14.88 8.88
CA LEU A 112 5.22 14.02 9.07
C LEU A 112 4.78 12.80 9.87
N HIS A 113 4.97 11.60 9.32
CA HIS A 113 4.76 10.35 10.03
C HIS A 113 6.11 9.74 10.41
N LEU A 114 6.51 9.97 11.66
CA LEU A 114 7.79 9.55 12.19
C LEU A 114 7.72 8.11 12.70
N ARG A 115 8.49 7.22 12.08
CA ARG A 115 8.66 5.82 12.47
C ARG A 115 10.04 5.62 13.05
N GLY A 116 10.17 5.77 14.37
CA GLY A 116 11.43 5.54 15.07
C GLY A 116 11.46 4.19 15.75
N ASP A 117 12.63 3.53 15.70
CA ASP A 117 12.90 2.38 16.56
C ASP A 117 12.87 2.79 18.03
N LYS A 118 12.39 1.90 18.89
CA LYS A 118 12.29 2.10 20.34
C LYS A 118 13.65 2.40 20.97
N GLU A 119 14.72 1.79 20.49
CA GLU A 119 16.06 1.93 21.06
C GLU A 119 16.84 3.11 20.43
N ALA A 120 16.29 3.75 19.39
CA ALA A 120 16.92 4.89 18.74
C ALA A 120 17.03 6.10 19.68
N VAL A 121 18.20 6.73 19.70
CA VAL A 121 18.43 7.93 20.52
C VAL A 121 17.55 9.08 20.01
N PHE A 122 16.79 9.71 20.92
CA PHE A 122 15.86 10.80 20.59
C PHE A 122 16.48 11.98 19.81
N LYS A 123 17.81 12.14 19.86
CA LYS A 123 18.54 13.14 19.06
C LYS A 123 18.26 12.99 17.55
N TYR A 124 18.11 11.75 17.06
CA TYR A 124 17.84 11.45 15.66
C TYR A 124 16.41 11.87 15.27
N CYS A 125 15.42 11.55 16.11
CA CYS A 125 14.05 12.05 15.94
C CYS A 125 14.00 13.58 15.86
N ARG A 126 14.76 14.27 16.71
CA ARG A 126 14.83 15.74 16.71
C ARG A 126 15.41 16.30 15.40
N GLN A 127 16.41 15.64 14.81
CA GLN A 127 16.97 16.03 13.51
C GLN A 127 15.91 15.94 12.41
N VAL A 128 15.18 14.83 12.34
CA VAL A 128 14.11 14.64 11.36
C VAL A 128 12.98 15.67 11.54
N ILE A 129 12.55 15.92 12.78
CA ILE A 129 11.51 16.92 13.06
C ILE A 129 11.95 18.32 12.60
N ARG A 130 13.21 18.70 12.89
CA ARG A 130 13.76 20.00 12.49
C ARG A 130 13.86 20.14 10.98
N ALA A 131 14.37 19.12 10.29
CA ALA A 131 14.47 19.11 8.83
C ALA A 131 13.08 19.16 8.18
N SER A 132 12.11 18.43 8.72
CA SER A 132 10.73 18.44 8.21
C SER A 132 10.04 19.78 8.42
N ALA A 133 10.29 20.44 9.57
CA ALA A 133 9.80 21.79 9.83
C ALA A 133 10.37 22.82 8.84
N ARG A 134 11.66 22.71 8.47
CA ARG A 134 12.26 23.53 7.39
C ARG A 134 11.65 23.22 6.03
N GLY A 135 11.25 21.97 5.79
CA GLY A 135 10.47 21.55 4.63
C GLY A 135 9.03 22.09 4.60
N GLY A 136 8.58 22.76 5.67
CA GLY A 136 7.28 23.41 5.74
C GLY A 136 6.14 22.48 6.17
N VAL A 137 6.46 21.41 6.89
CA VAL A 137 5.49 20.52 7.55
C VAL A 137 5.48 20.82 9.04
N ASP A 138 4.32 21.20 9.56
CA ASP A 138 4.10 21.62 10.95
C ASP A 138 3.47 20.52 11.82
N GLN A 139 2.77 19.57 11.22
CA GLN A 139 2.13 18.48 11.93
C GLN A 139 3.00 17.22 11.96
N VAL A 140 3.22 16.67 13.16
CA VAL A 140 3.99 15.44 13.40
C VAL A 140 3.10 14.36 14.03
N LEU A 141 3.17 13.15 13.47
CA LEU A 141 2.57 11.92 13.98
C LEU A 141 3.67 10.94 14.34
N PHE A 142 3.59 10.35 15.53
CA PHE A 142 4.51 9.32 15.97
C PHE A 142 3.88 7.94 15.76
N SER A 143 4.60 7.04 15.11
CA SER A 143 4.24 5.63 15.09
C SER A 143 4.47 5.00 16.45
N THR A 144 3.46 4.26 16.91
CA THR A 144 3.51 3.50 18.15
C THR A 144 2.76 2.18 17.95
N TYR A 145 3.17 1.14 18.65
CA TYR A 145 2.32 -0.04 18.82
C TYR A 145 1.23 0.29 19.84
N GLY A 146 0.00 -0.07 19.51
CA GLY A 146 -1.10 0.04 20.46
C GLY A 146 -0.95 -0.97 21.57
N PHE A 147 -1.11 -0.52 22.81
CA PHE A 147 -1.23 -1.40 23.95
C PHE A 147 -2.64 -1.99 23.97
N GLU A 148 -2.83 -3.18 23.40
CA GLU A 148 -4.03 -3.97 23.68
C GLU A 148 -3.80 -4.65 25.04
N ALA A 149 -4.45 -4.13 26.08
CA ALA A 149 -4.58 -4.84 27.34
C ALA A 149 -5.37 -6.12 27.06
N ARG A 150 -4.72 -7.28 27.21
CA ARG A 150 -5.39 -8.59 27.21
C ARG A 150 -6.41 -8.69 28.32
#